data_AF-A0A8J3RG64-F1
#
_entry.id   AF-A0A8J3RG64-F1
#
_cell.length_a   1.000
_cell.length_b   1.000
_cell.length_c   1.000
_cell.angle_alpha   90.00
_cell.angle_beta   90.00
_cell.angle_gamma   90.00
#
_symmetry.space_group_name_H-M   'P 1'
#
loop_
_entity.id
_entity.type
_entity.pdbx_description
1 polymer ?
#
loop_
_entity_poly.entity_id
_entity_poly.type
_entity_poly.pdbx_seq_one_letter_code
_entity_poly.pdbx_strand_id
1 'polypeptide(L)'
;MSGHTEMSGRARASSGAAPRATASRATESRTAESRTAESRSGASQATASATARAADRPAASPHNMACYVYGIVPEDVEISPDAVGVGDPPNQIKIVRHGEIAALISDVDVNRPLGRAQDLVAHEELLDAAATEVPVLPLRFGAVLTTPDAVVEELLTPHHDQFASALQQIEGRVQYVVKARYAERPILMAVLAENVEARRLRDRIRDLPEDATRPERIRLGEVITQVIEVKREADTQRLVDRFASCTAAANIREPTHERDAAHVAFLVETDRVPDVERTLDELRHDWSDLVEVRVLGPMALYDFVTTG
;
A
#
# COMPACT_ATOMS: atom_id res chain seq x y z
N MET A 1 -37.34 1.15 -55.23
CA MET A 1 -38.81 1.05 -55.10
C MET A 1 -39.06 0.74 -53.63
N SER A 2 -39.35 1.71 -52.75
CA SER A 2 -40.37 2.79 -52.82
C SER A 2 -41.79 2.22 -52.73
N GLY A 3 -42.57 2.45 -51.66
CA GLY A 3 -42.28 3.14 -50.38
C GLY A 3 -43.55 3.42 -49.55
N HIS A 4 -43.40 4.21 -48.47
CA HIS A 4 -44.45 4.74 -47.55
C HIS A 4 -45.08 3.69 -46.56
N THR A 5 -45.39 3.95 -45.27
CA THR A 5 -45.88 5.14 -44.50
C THR A 5 -47.40 5.35 -44.68
N GLU A 6 -48.31 5.40 -43.68
CA GLU A 6 -48.32 5.35 -42.18
C GLU A 6 -49.73 4.82 -41.70
N MET A 7 -50.35 4.91 -40.50
CA MET A 7 -50.15 5.54 -39.15
C MET A 7 -51.04 4.86 -38.07
N SER A 8 -50.68 4.97 -36.76
CA SER A 8 -51.55 5.06 -35.54
C SER A 8 -52.55 3.92 -35.15
N GLY A 9 -52.70 3.62 -33.83
CA GLY A 9 -53.65 2.57 -33.39
C GLY A 9 -53.86 2.20 -31.89
N ARG A 10 -53.91 3.16 -30.95
CA ARG A 10 -54.48 3.08 -29.56
C ARG A 10 -54.42 1.79 -28.68
N ALA A 11 -53.93 1.98 -27.45
CA ALA A 11 -53.82 1.00 -26.35
C ALA A 11 -55.13 0.51 -25.66
N ARG A 12 -55.02 -0.65 -24.97
CA ARG A 12 -55.73 -1.12 -23.75
C ARG A 12 -54.95 -2.33 -23.14
N ALA A 13 -55.15 -2.81 -21.91
CA ALA A 13 -55.29 -2.19 -20.57
C ALA A 13 -55.60 -3.28 -19.49
N SER A 14 -54.64 -3.62 -18.62
CA SER A 14 -54.83 -4.41 -17.38
C SER A 14 -53.59 -4.23 -16.48
N SER A 15 -53.68 -3.69 -15.26
CA SER A 15 -54.23 -4.28 -14.03
C SER A 15 -53.43 -5.50 -13.52
N GLY A 16 -52.79 -5.49 -12.34
CA GLY A 16 -52.59 -4.39 -11.37
C GLY A 16 -52.44 -4.88 -9.93
N ALA A 17 -51.46 -4.34 -9.18
CA ALA A 17 -51.35 -4.54 -7.73
C ALA A 17 -50.57 -3.39 -7.04
N ALA A 18 -51.19 -2.79 -6.04
CA ALA A 18 -50.61 -1.89 -5.02
C ALA A 18 -51.37 -2.24 -3.70
N PRO A 19 -50.94 -1.87 -2.46
CA PRO A 19 -50.73 -0.46 -2.09
C PRO A 19 -49.75 -0.11 -0.93
N ARG A 20 -49.38 1.19 -0.88
CA ARG A 20 -49.22 2.09 0.31
C ARG A 20 -48.22 1.74 1.45
N ALA A 21 -47.28 2.61 1.86
CA ALA A 21 -47.35 4.01 2.36
C ALA A 21 -47.65 4.09 3.89
N THR A 22 -46.65 4.27 4.79
CA THR A 22 -45.92 5.49 5.21
C THR A 22 -46.62 6.42 6.24
N ALA A 23 -46.18 6.38 7.50
CA ALA A 23 -46.13 7.47 8.51
C ALA A 23 -45.27 6.97 9.71
N SER A 24 -44.41 7.69 10.45
CA SER A 24 -44.08 9.13 10.66
C SER A 24 -44.69 9.81 11.91
N ARG A 25 -43.98 9.74 13.05
CA ARG A 25 -43.81 10.68 14.21
C ARG A 25 -43.09 9.91 15.35
N ALA A 26 -42.13 10.42 16.15
CA ALA A 26 -42.04 11.64 16.98
C ALA A 26 -42.96 11.57 18.24
N THR A 27 -42.54 11.87 19.48
CA THR A 27 -41.28 12.44 20.05
C THR A 27 -41.15 12.00 21.54
N GLU A 28 -40.08 12.45 22.23
CA GLU A 28 -39.94 12.54 23.71
C GLU A 28 -39.79 11.23 24.53
N SER A 29 -39.23 11.15 25.75
CA SER A 29 -38.21 11.89 26.55
C SER A 29 -38.56 11.75 28.05
N ARG A 30 -37.78 11.01 28.87
CA ARG A 30 -37.41 11.35 30.30
C ARG A 30 -36.75 10.22 31.13
N THR A 31 -35.61 10.58 31.73
CA THR A 31 -35.08 10.27 33.09
C THR A 31 -35.54 9.04 33.91
N ALA A 32 -34.58 8.16 34.21
CA ALA A 32 -34.24 7.61 35.55
C ALA A 32 -32.87 6.89 35.42
N GLU A 33 -31.75 7.38 35.97
CA GLU A 33 -31.30 7.35 37.37
C GLU A 33 -31.09 5.95 38.01
N SER A 34 -29.80 5.59 38.13
CA SER A 34 -29.15 5.11 39.37
C SER A 34 -29.41 3.68 39.90
N ARG A 35 -28.41 2.79 39.72
CA ARG A 35 -27.45 2.37 40.79
C ARG A 35 -26.50 1.22 40.40
N THR A 36 -25.21 1.34 40.82
CA THR A 36 -24.23 0.27 41.19
C THR A 36 -23.82 -0.78 40.12
N ALA A 37 -22.57 -1.28 40.05
CA ALA A 37 -21.35 -1.08 40.89
C ALA A 37 -20.03 -1.21 40.07
N GLU A 38 -18.95 -0.66 40.64
CA GLU A 38 -17.53 -1.13 40.66
C GLU A 38 -17.00 -2.00 39.48
N SER A 39 -15.97 -1.60 38.74
CA SER A 39 -14.56 -1.75 39.18
C SER A 39 -13.54 -1.36 38.08
N ARG A 40 -12.44 -0.67 38.45
CA ARG A 40 -11.05 -0.71 37.87
C ARG A 40 -10.89 -0.44 36.34
N SER A 41 -9.92 0.30 35.80
CA SER A 41 -8.73 1.08 36.26
C SER A 41 -8.46 2.13 35.16
N GLY A 42 -7.73 3.25 35.32
CA GLY A 42 -6.97 3.78 36.45
C GLY A 42 -5.52 4.09 36.01
N ALA A 43 -5.19 5.39 35.93
CA ALA A 43 -4.00 6.02 35.32
C ALA A 43 -3.88 5.85 33.78
N SER A 44 -3.65 6.85 32.93
CA SER A 44 -3.07 8.22 33.01
C SER A 44 -1.60 8.34 32.59
N GLN A 45 -1.33 9.41 31.84
CA GLN A 45 -0.05 9.82 31.27
C GLN A 45 1.05 10.01 32.32
N ALA A 46 2.30 9.75 31.94
CA ALA A 46 3.49 10.29 32.60
C ALA A 46 4.60 10.56 31.56
N THR A 47 4.86 11.84 31.27
CA THR A 47 6.04 12.27 30.49
C THR A 47 7.28 12.34 31.38
N ALA A 48 8.43 11.85 30.90
CA ALA A 48 9.72 12.10 31.53
C ALA A 48 10.81 12.35 30.47
N SER A 49 11.22 13.61 30.31
CA SER A 49 12.45 13.95 29.58
C SER A 49 13.66 13.79 30.49
N ALA A 50 14.70 13.10 30.01
CA ALA A 50 15.98 12.97 30.72
C ALA A 50 17.15 13.12 29.75
N THR A 51 17.74 14.32 29.69
CA THR A 51 19.00 14.56 28.98
C THR A 51 20.17 14.00 29.79
N ALA A 52 20.86 12.99 29.27
CA ALA A 52 22.13 12.49 29.81
C ALA A 52 23.20 12.48 28.72
N ARG A 53 24.46 12.73 29.12
CA ARG A 53 25.59 12.96 28.20
C ARG A 53 25.97 11.71 27.40
N ALA A 54 26.49 11.94 26.20
CA ALA A 54 27.32 10.94 25.52
C ALA A 54 28.54 10.62 26.40
N ALA A 55 28.77 9.33 26.61
CA ALA A 55 29.98 8.75 27.20
C ALA A 55 30.22 7.40 26.52
N ASP A 56 31.49 7.02 26.44
CA ASP A 56 31.97 5.81 25.79
C ASP A 56 31.25 4.55 26.33
N ARG A 57 30.87 3.62 25.44
CA ARG A 57 29.96 2.51 25.77
C ARG A 57 30.56 1.18 25.29
N PRO A 58 30.84 0.22 26.19
CA PRO A 58 31.52 -1.02 25.84
C PRO A 58 30.68 -1.91 24.93
N ALA A 59 31.35 -2.79 24.18
CA ALA A 59 30.70 -3.80 23.33
C ALA A 59 29.74 -4.68 24.14
N ALA A 60 28.63 -5.08 23.51
CA ALA A 60 27.55 -5.79 24.17
C ALA A 60 27.95 -7.20 24.63
N SER A 61 27.47 -7.61 25.81
CA SER A 61 27.64 -8.97 26.32
C SER A 61 26.81 -9.96 25.48
N PRO A 62 27.32 -11.17 25.16
CA PRO A 62 26.68 -12.11 24.23
C PRO A 62 25.39 -12.78 24.74
N HIS A 63 24.83 -12.34 25.87
CA HIS A 63 23.60 -12.87 26.47
C HIS A 63 22.35 -12.04 26.11
N ASN A 64 22.46 -11.12 25.14
CA ASN A 64 21.39 -10.18 24.78
C ASN A 64 21.20 -10.04 23.25
N MET A 65 21.71 -10.99 22.48
CA MET A 65 21.51 -11.07 21.04
C MET A 65 20.30 -11.95 20.74
N ALA A 66 19.52 -11.56 19.73
CA ALA A 66 18.45 -12.34 19.13
C ALA A 66 18.64 -12.39 17.60
N CYS A 67 17.93 -13.27 16.91
CA CYS A 67 17.99 -13.40 15.45
C CYS A 67 16.84 -12.62 14.80
N TYR A 68 17.17 -11.50 14.15
CA TYR A 68 16.24 -10.82 13.24
C TYR A 68 16.15 -11.62 11.94
N VAL A 69 14.94 -11.86 11.43
CA VAL A 69 14.69 -12.61 10.20
C VAL A 69 14.11 -11.69 9.13
N TYR A 70 14.68 -11.72 7.93
CA TYR A 70 14.29 -10.85 6.82
C TYR A 70 13.27 -11.52 5.91
N GLY A 71 13.51 -12.76 5.51
CA GLY A 71 12.68 -13.48 4.57
C GLY A 71 13.15 -14.92 4.37
N ILE A 72 12.33 -15.69 3.65
CA ILE A 72 12.59 -17.09 3.29
C ILE A 72 12.96 -17.16 1.80
N VAL A 73 13.93 -18.01 1.48
CA VAL A 73 14.60 -18.15 0.18
C VAL A 73 14.96 -19.63 -0.07
N PRO A 74 15.36 -20.05 -1.28
CA PRO A 74 15.87 -21.41 -1.54
C PRO A 74 17.08 -21.79 -0.68
N GLU A 75 17.28 -23.09 -0.46
CA GLU A 75 18.44 -23.61 0.29
C GLU A 75 19.78 -23.37 -0.41
N ASP A 76 19.83 -23.25 -1.73
CA ASP A 76 21.07 -23.02 -2.50
C ASP A 76 21.49 -21.55 -2.59
N VAL A 77 20.78 -20.63 -1.91
CA VAL A 77 21.10 -19.19 -1.91
C VAL A 77 22.53 -18.90 -1.46
N GLU A 78 23.25 -18.11 -2.26
CA GLU A 78 24.49 -17.43 -1.87
C GLU A 78 24.20 -15.95 -1.59
N ILE A 79 24.93 -15.37 -0.63
CA ILE A 79 24.81 -13.96 -0.25
C ILE A 79 26.14 -13.26 -0.55
N SER A 80 26.09 -12.07 -1.14
CA SER A 80 27.27 -11.22 -1.34
C SER A 80 28.00 -10.96 -0.01
N PRO A 81 29.35 -11.05 0.06
CA PRO A 81 30.11 -10.70 1.25
C PRO A 81 29.90 -9.26 1.75
N ASP A 82 29.44 -8.37 0.87
CA ASP A 82 29.13 -6.97 1.17
C ASP A 82 27.67 -6.75 1.64
N ALA A 83 26.85 -7.81 1.69
CA ALA A 83 25.46 -7.70 2.14
C ALA A 83 25.37 -7.43 3.65
N VAL A 84 24.63 -6.39 4.00
CA VAL A 84 24.42 -5.93 5.37
C VAL A 84 22.93 -5.73 5.65
N GLY A 85 22.56 -5.79 6.93
CA GLY A 85 21.19 -5.60 7.38
C GLY A 85 21.06 -4.69 8.59
N VAL A 86 19.87 -4.69 9.18
CA VAL A 86 19.44 -3.89 10.33
C VAL A 86 20.51 -3.84 11.43
N GLY A 87 21.07 -2.65 11.65
CA GLY A 87 22.11 -2.43 12.64
C GLY A 87 22.62 -0.98 12.66
N ASP A 88 23.41 -0.67 13.68
CA ASP A 88 24.13 0.60 13.84
C ASP A 88 25.42 0.34 14.67
N PRO A 89 26.53 -0.12 14.06
CA PRO A 89 26.74 -0.34 12.63
C PRO A 89 25.91 -1.51 12.04
N PRO A 90 25.69 -1.55 10.71
CA PRO A 90 24.94 -2.61 10.04
C PRO A 90 25.48 -4.02 10.37
N ASN A 91 24.58 -4.98 10.54
CA ASN A 91 24.96 -6.34 10.89
C ASN A 91 25.19 -7.21 9.65
N GLN A 92 26.11 -8.17 9.73
CA GLN A 92 26.33 -9.17 8.68
C GLN A 92 25.15 -10.14 8.60
N ILE A 93 24.76 -10.51 7.38
CA ILE A 93 23.72 -11.50 7.13
C ILE A 93 24.28 -12.92 7.27
N LYS A 94 23.44 -13.83 7.76
CA LYS A 94 23.69 -15.27 7.86
C LYS A 94 22.51 -16.02 7.25
N ILE A 95 22.76 -17.27 6.88
CA ILE A 95 21.75 -18.16 6.31
C ILE A 95 21.48 -19.31 7.30
N VAL A 96 20.22 -19.55 7.65
CA VAL A 96 19.78 -20.74 8.40
C VAL A 96 19.05 -21.66 7.43
N ARG A 97 19.62 -22.84 7.16
CA ARG A 97 19.10 -23.81 6.16
C ARG A 97 18.25 -24.88 6.82
N HIS A 98 17.14 -25.27 6.18
CA HIS A 98 16.28 -26.36 6.65
C HIS A 98 15.49 -26.96 5.46
N GLY A 99 15.81 -28.21 5.09
CA GLY A 99 15.16 -28.87 3.96
C GLY A 99 15.51 -28.21 2.63
N GLU A 100 14.51 -27.83 1.85
CA GLU A 100 14.67 -27.18 0.53
C GLU A 100 14.69 -25.63 0.63
N ILE A 101 14.59 -25.08 1.84
CA ILE A 101 14.47 -23.64 2.10
C ILE A 101 15.53 -23.14 3.10
N ALA A 102 15.70 -21.83 3.14
CA ALA A 102 16.54 -21.14 4.11
C ALA A 102 15.94 -19.79 4.55
N ALA A 103 16.30 -19.36 5.76
CA ALA A 103 15.99 -18.03 6.27
C ALA A 103 17.23 -17.12 6.20
N LEU A 104 17.03 -15.90 5.68
CA LEU A 104 17.98 -14.79 5.80
C LEU A 104 17.86 -14.18 7.20
N ILE A 105 18.95 -14.16 7.98
CA ILE A 105 18.96 -13.62 9.35
C ILE A 105 20.14 -12.68 9.64
N SER A 106 20.05 -11.89 10.70
CA SER A 106 21.21 -11.24 11.33
C SER A 106 21.04 -11.17 12.85
N ASP A 107 22.15 -11.07 13.58
CA ASP A 107 22.08 -10.88 15.04
C ASP A 107 21.65 -9.42 15.36
N VAL A 108 20.77 -9.24 16.34
CA VAL A 108 20.34 -7.92 16.84
C VAL A 108 20.37 -7.85 18.36
N ASP A 109 20.83 -6.73 18.92
CA ASP A 109 20.88 -6.48 20.36
C ASP A 109 19.49 -6.02 20.85
N VAL A 110 18.80 -6.84 21.67
CA VAL A 110 17.43 -6.53 22.12
C VAL A 110 17.35 -5.37 23.13
N ASN A 111 18.48 -4.82 23.58
CA ASN A 111 18.54 -3.58 24.35
C ASN A 111 18.58 -2.31 23.45
N ARG A 112 18.62 -2.46 22.13
CA ARG A 112 18.52 -1.34 21.17
C ARG A 112 17.11 -1.26 20.57
N PRO A 113 16.54 -0.05 20.40
CA PRO A 113 15.29 0.11 19.68
C PRO A 113 15.46 -0.25 18.20
N LEU A 114 14.83 -1.34 17.78
CA LEU A 114 14.56 -1.69 16.39
C LEU A 114 13.31 -0.92 15.90
N GLY A 115 13.20 -0.67 14.60
CA GLY A 115 12.04 -0.01 13.99
C GLY A 115 12.23 1.47 13.71
N ARG A 116 13.48 1.92 13.54
CA ARG A 116 13.80 3.20 12.90
C ARG A 116 13.51 3.11 11.39
N ALA A 117 13.31 4.25 10.73
CA ALA A 117 13.15 4.29 9.27
C ALA A 117 14.37 3.70 8.52
N GLN A 118 15.59 3.91 9.03
CA GLN A 118 16.81 3.30 8.48
C GLN A 118 16.80 1.77 8.57
N ASP A 119 16.14 1.19 9.58
CA ASP A 119 16.08 -0.26 9.78
C ASP A 119 15.13 -0.87 8.76
N LEU A 120 13.99 -0.22 8.50
CA LEU A 120 13.05 -0.65 7.46
C LEU A 120 13.70 -0.62 6.07
N VAL A 121 14.39 0.48 5.74
CA VAL A 121 15.13 0.60 4.47
C VAL A 121 16.19 -0.50 4.34
N ALA A 122 17.00 -0.76 5.37
CA ALA A 122 18.01 -1.84 5.32
C ALA A 122 17.41 -3.26 5.23
N HIS A 123 16.16 -3.45 5.67
CA HIS A 123 15.43 -4.70 5.50
C HIS A 123 14.86 -4.84 4.08
N GLU A 124 14.29 -3.77 3.51
CA GLU A 124 13.76 -3.73 2.15
C GLU A 124 14.90 -3.86 1.11
N GLU A 125 15.97 -3.07 1.24
CA GLU A 125 17.14 -3.10 0.32
C GLU A 125 17.81 -4.47 0.23
N LEU A 126 17.90 -5.21 1.34
CA LEU A 126 18.47 -6.57 1.35
C LEU A 126 17.58 -7.57 0.58
N LEU A 127 16.27 -7.50 0.81
CA LEU A 127 15.31 -8.44 0.22
C LEU A 127 15.10 -8.16 -1.27
N ASP A 128 15.10 -6.89 -1.66
CA ASP A 128 15.01 -6.49 -3.07
C ASP A 128 16.29 -6.84 -3.84
N ALA A 129 17.47 -6.69 -3.23
CA ALA A 129 18.73 -7.15 -3.82
C ALA A 129 18.79 -8.69 -3.97
N ALA A 130 18.23 -9.45 -3.03
CA ALA A 130 18.10 -10.90 -3.17
C ALA A 130 17.09 -11.29 -4.26
N ALA A 131 15.99 -10.54 -4.39
CA ALA A 131 14.90 -10.80 -5.34
C ALA A 131 15.26 -10.57 -6.81
N THR A 132 16.44 -10.03 -7.13
CA THR A 132 16.94 -9.97 -8.51
C THR A 132 17.59 -11.29 -8.97
N GLU A 133 18.05 -12.13 -8.04
CA GLU A 133 18.78 -13.37 -8.33
C GLU A 133 17.97 -14.63 -7.98
N VAL A 134 17.21 -14.63 -6.87
CA VAL A 134 16.44 -15.78 -6.36
C VAL A 134 15.01 -15.39 -5.98
N PRO A 135 14.04 -16.33 -5.95
CA PRO A 135 12.73 -16.07 -5.36
C PRO A 135 12.86 -15.75 -3.86
N VAL A 136 12.18 -14.69 -3.41
CA VAL A 136 12.19 -14.23 -2.01
C VAL A 136 10.77 -14.12 -1.47
N LEU A 137 10.50 -14.76 -0.34
CA LEU A 137 9.33 -14.54 0.49
C LEU A 137 9.68 -13.54 1.60
N PRO A 138 9.42 -12.23 1.45
CA PRO A 138 9.70 -11.25 2.49
C PRO A 138 8.82 -11.52 3.73
N LEU A 139 9.44 -11.56 4.91
CA LEU A 139 8.72 -11.56 6.17
C LEU A 139 8.38 -10.12 6.58
N ARG A 140 7.35 -9.94 7.41
CA ARG A 140 7.00 -8.61 7.91
C ARG A 140 8.14 -8.07 8.77
N PHE A 141 8.53 -6.82 8.50
CA PHE A 141 9.56 -6.11 9.26
C PHE A 141 9.38 -6.28 10.78
N GLY A 142 10.46 -6.66 11.47
CA GLY A 142 10.47 -6.86 12.92
C GLY A 142 10.23 -8.29 13.39
N ALA A 143 10.24 -9.28 12.48
CA ALA A 143 10.33 -10.69 12.85
C ALA A 143 11.66 -10.97 13.58
N VAL A 144 11.59 -11.36 14.85
CA VAL A 144 12.76 -11.66 15.70
C VAL A 144 12.49 -12.93 16.50
N LEU A 145 13.41 -13.89 16.45
CA LEU A 145 13.41 -15.12 17.24
C LEU A 145 14.64 -15.18 18.16
N THR A 146 14.61 -16.05 19.17
CA THR A 146 15.61 -16.06 20.25
C THR A 146 16.99 -16.55 19.81
N THR A 147 17.06 -17.56 18.94
CA THR A 147 18.30 -18.19 18.45
C THR A 147 18.14 -18.65 16.99
N PRO A 148 19.24 -19.02 16.30
CA PRO A 148 19.15 -19.67 14.99
C PRO A 148 18.40 -21.01 15.05
N ASP A 149 18.51 -21.73 16.17
CA ASP A 149 17.79 -22.99 16.39
C ASP A 149 16.27 -22.75 16.48
N ALA A 150 15.84 -21.66 17.13
CA ALA A 150 14.43 -21.25 17.13
C ALA A 150 13.92 -20.86 15.73
N VAL A 151 14.77 -20.28 14.88
CA VAL A 151 14.43 -20.05 13.45
C VAL A 151 14.17 -21.39 12.73
N VAL A 152 14.87 -22.47 13.09
CA VAL A 152 14.58 -23.81 12.57
C VAL A 152 13.30 -24.38 13.19
N GLU A 153 13.20 -24.42 14.51
CA GLU A 153 12.14 -25.15 15.24
C GLU A 153 10.77 -24.44 15.20
N GLU A 154 10.73 -23.11 15.31
CA GLU A 154 9.48 -22.33 15.44
C GLU A 154 9.00 -21.76 14.09
N LEU A 155 9.88 -21.57 13.11
CA LEU A 155 9.56 -20.91 11.83
C LEU A 155 9.73 -21.82 10.61
N LEU A 156 10.93 -22.37 10.36
CA LEU A 156 11.19 -23.15 9.15
C LEU A 156 10.53 -24.53 9.17
N THR A 157 10.64 -25.28 10.27
CA THR A 157 10.09 -26.65 10.36
C THR A 157 8.55 -26.67 10.29
N PRO A 158 7.79 -25.81 11.01
CA PRO A 158 6.32 -25.90 11.01
C PRO A 158 5.68 -25.43 9.70
N HIS A 159 6.40 -24.65 8.89
CA HIS A 159 5.91 -24.04 7.65
C HIS A 159 6.68 -24.47 6.39
N HIS A 160 7.56 -25.48 6.47
CA HIS A 160 8.46 -25.90 5.39
C HIS A 160 7.74 -26.02 4.04
N ASP A 161 6.73 -26.89 3.95
CA ASP A 161 6.02 -27.18 2.71
C ASP A 161 5.22 -25.97 2.19
N GLN A 162 4.78 -25.08 3.09
CA GLN A 162 4.11 -23.83 2.75
C GLN A 162 5.08 -22.84 2.09
N PHE A 163 6.28 -22.68 2.67
CA PHE A 163 7.30 -21.80 2.12
C PHE A 163 7.94 -22.36 0.84
N ALA A 164 8.24 -23.66 0.77
CA ALA A 164 8.78 -24.31 -0.43
C ALA A 164 7.80 -24.19 -1.61
N SER A 165 6.52 -24.49 -1.39
CA SER A 165 5.47 -24.33 -2.41
C SER A 165 5.26 -22.87 -2.81
N ALA A 166 5.33 -21.93 -1.88
CA ALA A 166 5.23 -20.50 -2.19
C ALA A 166 6.45 -19.99 -3.00
N LEU A 167 7.68 -20.41 -2.67
CA LEU A 167 8.89 -20.11 -3.45
C LEU A 167 8.78 -20.61 -4.89
N GLN A 168 8.35 -21.86 -5.10
CA GLN A 168 8.12 -22.43 -6.43
C GLN A 168 7.05 -21.68 -7.24
N GLN A 169 6.02 -21.11 -6.58
CA GLN A 169 4.98 -20.30 -7.25
C GLN A 169 5.48 -18.91 -7.68
N ILE A 170 6.60 -18.44 -7.11
CA ILE A 170 7.19 -17.12 -7.38
C ILE A 170 8.54 -17.19 -8.10
N GLU A 171 9.02 -18.39 -8.45
CA GLU A 171 10.21 -18.59 -9.26
C GLU A 171 10.04 -17.91 -10.64
N GLY A 172 11.09 -17.23 -11.12
CA GLY A 172 11.06 -16.48 -12.38
C GLY A 172 10.11 -15.28 -12.37
N ARG A 173 9.74 -14.74 -11.19
CA ARG A 173 8.84 -13.59 -11.04
C ARG A 173 9.39 -12.51 -10.10
N VAL A 174 9.18 -11.26 -10.48
CA VAL A 174 9.58 -10.06 -9.74
C VAL A 174 8.40 -9.09 -9.62
N GLN A 175 8.45 -8.21 -8.62
CA GLN A 175 7.42 -7.17 -8.43
C GLN A 175 7.89 -5.84 -9.02
N TYR A 176 6.94 -5.08 -9.58
CA TYR A 176 7.10 -3.66 -9.85
C TYR A 176 5.94 -2.88 -9.21
N VAL A 177 6.22 -1.74 -8.60
CA VAL A 177 5.21 -0.82 -8.08
C VAL A 177 5.22 0.46 -8.89
N VAL A 178 4.14 0.72 -9.61
CA VAL A 178 3.93 1.97 -10.35
C VAL A 178 3.09 2.91 -9.49
N LYS A 179 3.65 4.09 -9.19
CA LYS A 179 3.00 5.14 -8.41
C LYS A 179 2.95 6.43 -9.20
N ALA A 180 1.75 6.81 -9.59
CA ALA A 180 1.48 7.98 -10.41
C ALA A 180 0.78 9.05 -9.55
N ARG A 181 1.25 10.30 -9.59
CA ARG A 181 0.71 11.42 -8.81
C ARG A 181 0.44 12.64 -9.66
N TYR A 182 -0.78 13.18 -9.58
CA TYR A 182 -1.18 14.39 -10.29
C TYR A 182 -0.33 15.61 -9.90
N ALA A 183 0.23 16.28 -10.90
CA ALA A 183 0.90 17.57 -10.74
C ALA A 183 -0.13 18.65 -10.39
N GLU A 184 0.13 19.43 -9.33
CA GLU A 184 -0.87 20.26 -8.65
C GLU A 184 -1.59 21.27 -9.56
N ARG A 185 -0.82 22.07 -10.30
CA ARG A 185 -1.40 23.08 -11.20
C ARG A 185 -2.09 22.45 -12.41
N PRO A 186 -1.50 21.48 -13.13
CA PRO A 186 -2.19 20.75 -14.19
C PRO A 186 -3.54 20.15 -13.77
N ILE A 187 -3.62 19.42 -12.65
CA ILE A 187 -4.90 18.80 -12.25
C ILE A 187 -5.95 19.82 -11.82
N LEU A 188 -5.57 20.86 -11.07
CA LEU A 188 -6.50 21.93 -10.70
C LEU A 188 -7.01 22.70 -11.92
N MET A 189 -6.16 22.92 -12.93
CA MET A 189 -6.57 23.52 -14.21
C MET A 189 -7.48 22.59 -15.02
N ALA A 190 -7.21 21.28 -15.05
CA ALA A 190 -8.07 20.30 -15.71
C ALA A 190 -9.45 20.20 -15.05
N VAL A 191 -9.52 20.11 -13.71
CA VAL A 191 -10.78 20.15 -12.94
C VAL A 191 -11.55 21.44 -13.25
N LEU A 192 -10.88 22.59 -13.33
CA LEU A 192 -11.51 23.86 -13.71
C LEU A 192 -11.89 23.93 -15.19
N ALA A 193 -11.22 23.24 -16.11
CA ALA A 193 -11.59 23.17 -17.52
C ALA A 193 -12.82 22.26 -17.74
N GLU A 194 -12.90 21.16 -17.01
CA GLU A 194 -13.93 20.14 -17.14
C GLU A 194 -15.22 20.52 -16.35
N ASN A 195 -15.10 20.93 -15.08
CA ASN A 195 -16.25 21.10 -14.18
C ASN A 195 -16.80 22.55 -14.14
N VAL A 196 -18.08 22.71 -14.53
CA VAL A 196 -18.79 24.01 -14.56
C VAL A 196 -19.11 24.56 -13.16
N GLU A 197 -19.39 23.71 -12.17
CA GLU A 197 -19.62 24.13 -10.78
C GLU A 197 -18.32 24.67 -10.18
N ALA A 198 -17.20 23.97 -10.38
CA ALA A 198 -15.87 24.39 -9.93
C ALA A 198 -15.50 25.78 -10.49
N ARG A 199 -15.72 26.03 -11.80
CA ARG A 199 -15.54 27.38 -12.39
C ARG A 199 -16.40 28.42 -11.69
N ARG A 200 -17.71 28.18 -11.57
CA ARG A 200 -18.66 29.13 -10.96
C ARG A 200 -18.36 29.41 -9.48
N LEU A 201 -17.80 28.45 -8.76
CA LEU A 201 -17.31 28.66 -7.39
C LEU A 201 -16.03 29.50 -7.40
N ARG A 202 -15.00 29.09 -8.16
CA ARG A 202 -13.72 29.81 -8.34
C ARG A 202 -13.95 31.28 -8.72
N ASP A 203 -14.83 31.54 -9.69
CA ASP A 203 -15.14 32.89 -10.19
C ASP A 203 -15.85 33.76 -9.14
N ARG A 204 -16.67 33.17 -8.25
CA ARG A 204 -17.32 33.91 -7.15
C ARG A 204 -16.35 34.25 -6.01
N ILE A 205 -15.42 33.36 -5.68
CA ILE A 205 -14.52 33.55 -4.52
C ILE A 205 -13.27 34.40 -4.82
N ARG A 206 -12.91 34.56 -6.10
CA ARG A 206 -11.63 35.19 -6.52
C ARG A 206 -11.46 36.62 -5.98
N ASP A 207 -12.53 37.41 -6.04
CA ASP A 207 -12.49 38.86 -5.78
C ASP A 207 -13.12 39.22 -4.42
N LEU A 208 -13.31 38.24 -3.53
CA LEU A 208 -13.98 38.40 -2.23
C LEU A 208 -13.14 37.86 -1.05
N PRO A 209 -13.25 38.47 0.15
CA PRO A 209 -12.59 37.98 1.36
C PRO A 209 -12.94 36.54 1.72
N GLU A 210 -12.03 35.84 2.41
CA GLU A 210 -12.22 34.43 2.77
C GLU A 210 -13.40 34.22 3.72
N ASP A 211 -13.53 35.04 4.76
CA ASP A 211 -14.64 34.99 5.71
C ASP A 211 -16.00 35.18 5.04
N ALA A 212 -16.06 36.02 4.00
CA ALA A 212 -17.26 36.30 3.22
C ALA A 212 -17.61 35.20 2.21
N THR A 213 -16.73 34.22 1.99
CA THR A 213 -16.87 33.15 0.99
C THR A 213 -16.52 31.76 1.51
N ARG A 214 -16.49 31.59 2.84
CA ARG A 214 -16.13 30.33 3.50
C ARG A 214 -17.00 29.13 3.05
N PRO A 215 -18.33 29.24 2.87
CA PRO A 215 -19.15 28.15 2.34
C PRO A 215 -18.76 27.76 0.90
N GLU A 216 -18.58 28.74 0.02
CA GLU A 216 -18.19 28.52 -1.38
C GLU A 216 -16.78 27.93 -1.50
N ARG A 217 -15.85 28.29 -0.60
CA ARG A 217 -14.49 27.74 -0.54
C ARG A 217 -14.49 26.27 -0.12
N ILE A 218 -15.28 25.91 0.91
CA ILE A 218 -15.49 24.51 1.32
C ILE A 218 -16.10 23.72 0.17
N ARG A 219 -17.17 24.24 -0.45
CA ARG A 219 -17.85 23.59 -1.58
C ARG A 219 -16.96 23.43 -2.81
N LEU A 220 -16.05 24.37 -3.08
CA LEU A 220 -15.05 24.23 -4.15
C LEU A 220 -14.07 23.09 -3.84
N GLY A 221 -13.63 22.95 -2.59
CA GLY A 221 -12.82 21.82 -2.14
C GLY A 221 -13.52 20.48 -2.37
N GLU A 222 -14.77 20.33 -1.90
CA GLU A 222 -15.59 19.13 -2.13
C GLU A 222 -15.65 18.74 -3.61
N VAL A 223 -15.95 19.71 -4.49
CA VAL A 223 -16.08 19.48 -5.94
C VAL A 223 -14.73 19.11 -6.57
N ILE A 224 -13.62 19.70 -6.11
CA ILE A 224 -12.28 19.35 -6.59
C ILE A 224 -11.94 17.90 -6.20
N THR A 225 -12.12 17.54 -4.93
CA THR A 225 -11.85 16.18 -4.44
C THR A 225 -12.67 15.14 -5.20
N GLN A 226 -13.99 15.36 -5.35
CA GLN A 226 -14.87 14.43 -6.05
C GLN A 226 -14.47 14.21 -7.51
N VAL A 227 -14.02 15.26 -8.23
CA VAL A 227 -13.54 15.12 -9.63
C VAL A 227 -12.19 14.39 -9.68
N ILE A 228 -11.29 14.64 -8.73
CA ILE A 228 -10.00 13.94 -8.65
C ILE A 228 -10.20 12.45 -8.31
N GLU A 229 -11.16 12.10 -7.46
CA GLU A 229 -11.53 10.71 -7.15
C GLU A 229 -12.02 9.95 -8.38
N VAL A 230 -12.97 10.51 -9.14
CA VAL A 230 -13.48 9.90 -10.38
C VAL A 230 -12.38 9.79 -11.46
N LYS A 231 -11.46 10.76 -11.53
CA LYS A 231 -10.28 10.67 -12.41
C LYS A 231 -9.32 9.56 -11.97
N ARG A 232 -9.02 9.45 -10.66
CA ARG A 232 -8.15 8.42 -10.09
C ARG A 232 -8.65 7.01 -10.42
N GLU A 233 -9.96 6.76 -10.27
CA GLU A 233 -10.56 5.47 -10.61
C GLU A 233 -10.35 5.13 -12.10
N ALA A 234 -10.66 6.07 -12.99
CA ALA A 234 -10.49 5.89 -14.44
C ALA A 234 -9.02 5.74 -14.87
N ASP A 235 -8.10 6.54 -14.31
CA ASP A 235 -6.68 6.50 -14.64
C ASP A 235 -5.96 5.29 -14.00
N THR A 236 -6.44 4.80 -12.85
CA THR A 236 -5.99 3.51 -12.28
C THR A 236 -6.43 2.34 -13.16
N GLN A 237 -7.68 2.30 -13.64
CA GLN A 237 -8.10 1.24 -14.56
C GLN A 237 -7.31 1.26 -15.87
N ARG A 238 -7.10 2.45 -16.46
CA ARG A 238 -6.24 2.62 -17.65
C ARG A 238 -4.82 2.11 -17.43
N LEU A 239 -4.25 2.32 -16.23
CA LEU A 239 -2.93 1.80 -15.90
C LEU A 239 -2.93 0.27 -15.85
N VAL A 240 -3.92 -0.36 -15.20
CA VAL A 240 -4.04 -1.83 -15.16
C VAL A 240 -4.24 -2.40 -16.57
N ASP A 241 -5.16 -1.82 -17.37
CA ASP A 241 -5.44 -2.25 -18.75
C ASP A 241 -4.21 -2.17 -19.65
N ARG A 242 -3.35 -1.14 -19.48
CA ARG A 242 -2.12 -0.97 -20.27
C ARG A 242 -1.10 -2.07 -19.99
N PHE A 243 -0.95 -2.48 -18.73
CA PHE A 243 0.06 -3.45 -18.30
C PHE A 243 -0.40 -4.91 -18.42
N ALA A 244 -1.70 -5.18 -18.59
CA ALA A 244 -2.30 -6.52 -18.63
C ALA A 244 -1.70 -7.51 -19.66
N SER A 245 -0.94 -7.05 -20.65
CA SER A 245 -0.25 -7.91 -21.65
C SER A 245 1.20 -8.26 -21.31
N CYS A 246 1.77 -7.66 -20.27
CA CYS A 246 3.15 -7.89 -19.80
C CYS A 246 3.25 -8.21 -18.30
N THR A 247 2.12 -8.35 -17.58
CA THR A 247 2.08 -8.65 -16.15
C THR A 247 1.15 -9.83 -15.86
N ALA A 248 1.57 -10.78 -15.02
CA ALA A 248 0.78 -11.96 -14.65
C ALA A 248 -0.37 -11.63 -13.67
N ALA A 249 -0.20 -10.60 -12.84
CA ALA A 249 -1.23 -10.09 -11.92
C ALA A 249 -1.01 -8.61 -11.59
N ALA A 250 -2.05 -7.95 -11.08
CA ALA A 250 -1.99 -6.58 -10.56
C ALA A 250 -2.72 -6.50 -9.21
N ASN A 251 -2.16 -5.74 -8.27
CA ASN A 251 -2.75 -5.44 -6.96
C ASN A 251 -2.86 -3.91 -6.83
N ILE A 252 -4.09 -3.40 -6.75
CA ILE A 252 -4.36 -1.97 -6.63
C ILE A 252 -4.26 -1.58 -5.16
N ARG A 253 -3.28 -0.73 -4.84
CA ARG A 253 -3.06 -0.19 -3.50
C ARG A 253 -3.89 1.06 -3.27
N GLU A 254 -4.31 1.27 -2.03
CA GLU A 254 -4.97 2.51 -1.60
C GLU A 254 -4.10 3.77 -1.88
N PRO A 255 -4.72 4.92 -2.21
CA PRO A 255 -4.01 6.17 -2.43
C PRO A 255 -3.47 6.72 -1.11
N THR A 256 -2.18 7.08 -1.11
CA THR A 256 -1.48 7.62 0.08
C THR A 256 -1.57 9.14 0.20
N HIS A 257 -2.12 9.80 -0.81
CA HIS A 257 -2.30 11.24 -0.91
C HIS A 257 -3.50 11.50 -1.82
N GLU A 258 -4.33 12.50 -1.52
CA GLU A 258 -5.44 13.00 -2.37
C GLU A 258 -5.10 13.14 -3.88
N ARG A 259 -3.84 13.42 -4.22
CA ARG A 259 -3.35 13.59 -5.60
C ARG A 259 -2.73 12.34 -6.22
N ASP A 260 -2.66 11.21 -5.51
CA ASP A 260 -2.26 9.95 -6.15
C ASP A 260 -3.30 9.62 -7.23
N ALA A 261 -2.83 9.43 -8.47
CA ALA A 261 -3.61 9.15 -9.67
C ALA A 261 -3.78 7.63 -9.89
N ALA A 262 -2.74 6.87 -9.55
CA ALA A 262 -2.77 5.41 -9.44
C ALA A 262 -1.62 4.94 -8.53
N HIS A 263 -1.81 3.79 -7.87
CA HIS A 263 -0.80 3.15 -7.04
C HIS A 263 -1.01 1.63 -7.17
N VAL A 264 -0.22 0.98 -8.01
CA VAL A 264 -0.47 -0.42 -8.41
C VAL A 264 0.83 -1.21 -8.32
N ALA A 265 0.79 -2.34 -7.63
CA ALA A 265 1.83 -3.36 -7.71
C ALA A 265 1.48 -4.34 -8.85
N PHE A 266 2.49 -4.77 -9.60
CA PHE A 266 2.38 -5.70 -10.71
C PHE A 266 3.31 -6.90 -10.47
N LEU A 267 2.80 -8.09 -10.72
CA LEU A 267 3.57 -9.33 -10.76
C LEU A 267 4.07 -9.52 -12.19
N VAL A 268 5.38 -9.58 -12.37
CA VAL A 268 6.04 -9.60 -13.68
C VAL A 268 6.88 -10.87 -13.78
N GLU A 269 6.70 -11.63 -14.85
CA GLU A 269 7.58 -12.77 -15.18
C GLU A 269 8.88 -12.20 -15.76
N THR A 270 10.04 -12.72 -15.32
CA THR A 270 11.34 -12.03 -15.52
C THR A 270 11.71 -11.84 -16.99
N ASP A 271 11.23 -12.71 -17.89
CA ASP A 271 11.39 -12.57 -19.35
C ASP A 271 10.47 -11.50 -19.98
N ARG A 272 9.40 -11.09 -19.29
CA ARG A 272 8.48 -10.02 -19.68
C ARG A 272 8.96 -8.62 -19.24
N VAL A 273 10.01 -8.52 -18.42
CA VAL A 273 10.55 -7.23 -17.93
C VAL A 273 10.81 -6.21 -19.06
N PRO A 274 11.44 -6.56 -20.20
CA PRO A 274 11.67 -5.60 -21.30
C PRO A 274 10.39 -5.09 -22.00
N ASP A 275 9.25 -5.74 -21.80
CA ASP A 275 7.93 -5.24 -22.24
C ASP A 275 7.32 -4.31 -21.18
N VAL A 276 7.51 -4.61 -19.89
CA VAL A 276 7.10 -3.72 -18.77
C VAL A 276 7.87 -2.40 -18.82
N GLU A 277 9.18 -2.42 -19.03
CA GLU A 277 10.02 -1.23 -19.17
C GLU A 277 9.57 -0.34 -20.34
N ARG A 278 9.29 -0.94 -21.51
CA ARG A 278 8.77 -0.22 -22.68
C ARG A 278 7.40 0.42 -22.39
N THR A 279 6.52 -0.33 -21.74
CA THR A 279 5.18 0.15 -21.36
C THR A 279 5.26 1.29 -20.33
N LEU A 280 6.28 1.28 -19.46
CA LEU A 280 6.59 2.37 -18.54
C LEU A 280 7.10 3.63 -19.23
N ASP A 281 7.98 3.50 -20.23
CA ASP A 281 8.48 4.66 -20.98
C ASP A 281 7.37 5.32 -21.81
N GLU A 282 6.51 4.54 -22.46
CA GLU A 282 5.33 5.09 -23.14
C GLU A 282 4.35 5.74 -22.14
N LEU A 283 4.11 5.13 -20.97
CA LEU A 283 3.27 5.72 -19.91
C LEU A 283 3.84 7.07 -19.43
N ARG A 284 5.16 7.15 -19.21
CA ARG A 284 5.86 8.39 -18.83
C ARG A 284 5.72 9.48 -19.90
N HIS A 285 5.71 9.10 -21.17
CA HIS A 285 5.49 10.02 -22.28
C HIS A 285 4.04 10.51 -22.33
N ASP A 286 3.07 9.60 -22.34
CA ASP A 286 1.65 9.93 -22.50
C ASP A 286 1.07 10.75 -21.33
N TRP A 287 1.66 10.65 -20.13
CA TRP A 287 1.17 11.28 -18.90
C TRP A 287 1.99 12.51 -18.45
N SER A 288 3.05 12.89 -19.17
CA SER A 288 4.08 13.86 -18.73
C SER A 288 3.55 15.19 -18.20
N ASP A 289 2.50 15.71 -18.84
CA ASP A 289 1.99 17.07 -18.60
C ASP A 289 1.08 17.18 -17.38
N LEU A 290 0.61 16.03 -16.86
CA LEU A 290 -0.41 15.95 -15.81
C LEU A 290 0.03 15.11 -14.60
N VAL A 291 0.95 14.16 -14.76
CA VAL A 291 1.21 13.13 -13.74
C VAL A 291 2.71 12.81 -13.59
N GLU A 292 3.24 12.95 -12.36
CA GLU A 292 4.54 12.40 -11.97
C GLU A 292 4.45 10.88 -11.84
N VAL A 293 5.11 10.12 -12.73
CA VAL A 293 5.21 8.65 -12.64
C VAL A 293 6.51 8.24 -11.95
N ARG A 294 6.38 7.52 -10.83
CA ARG A 294 7.47 6.86 -10.09
C ARG A 294 7.31 5.36 -10.19
N VAL A 295 8.44 4.65 -10.21
CA VAL A 295 8.50 3.19 -10.30
C VAL A 295 9.45 2.71 -9.22
N LEU A 296 9.09 1.61 -8.56
CA LEU A 296 9.96 0.78 -7.75
C LEU A 296 9.93 -0.63 -8.38
N GLY A 297 11.02 -1.38 -8.30
CA GLY A 297 11.17 -2.67 -8.97
C GLY A 297 12.38 -2.72 -9.91
N PRO A 298 12.89 -3.92 -10.27
CA PRO A 298 12.43 -5.23 -9.78
C PRO A 298 12.67 -5.38 -8.26
N MET A 299 11.69 -5.94 -7.55
CA MET A 299 11.68 -6.01 -6.09
C MET A 299 11.00 -7.28 -5.58
N ALA A 300 11.15 -7.59 -4.28
CA ALA A 300 10.51 -8.76 -3.67
C ALA A 300 8.97 -8.67 -3.70
N LEU A 301 8.28 -9.82 -3.65
CA LEU A 301 6.86 -9.92 -3.98
C LEU A 301 5.89 -9.51 -2.84
N TYR A 302 6.16 -8.41 -2.15
CA TYR A 302 5.43 -7.93 -0.97
C TYR A 302 3.89 -7.89 -1.12
N ASP A 303 3.37 -7.64 -2.32
CA ASP A 303 1.93 -7.49 -2.59
C ASP A 303 1.26 -8.79 -3.07
N PHE A 304 2.05 -9.84 -3.30
CA PHE A 304 1.60 -11.13 -3.84
C PHE A 304 1.89 -12.31 -2.90
N VAL A 305 2.82 -12.18 -1.93
CA VAL A 305 3.01 -13.17 -0.86
C VAL A 305 1.90 -13.09 0.19
N THR A 306 0.77 -13.74 -0.09
CA THR A 306 -0.28 -13.92 0.91
C THR A 306 0.16 -14.96 1.95
N THR A 307 0.76 -14.51 3.06
CA THR A 307 0.89 -15.34 4.27
C THR A 307 -0.52 -15.57 4.84
N GLY A 308 -1.07 -16.76 4.59
CA GLY A 308 -2.35 -17.22 5.13
C GLY A 308 -2.27 -17.66 6.58
#